data_AF-A0A8T9Q934-F1
#
_entry.id   AF-A0A8T9Q934-F1
#
_cell.length_a   1.000
_cell.length_b   1.000
_cell.length_c   1.000
_cell.angle_alpha   90.00
_cell.angle_beta   90.00
_cell.angle_gamma   90.00
#
_symmetry.space_group_name_H-M   'P 1'
#
loop_
_entity.id
_entity.type
_entity.pdbx_description
1 polymer ?
#
loop_
_entity_poly.entity_id
_entity_poly.type
_entity_poly.pdbx_seq_one_letter_code
_entity_poly.pdbx_strand_id
1 'polypeptide(L)'
;MGIHPESKHPKKSIRLKYNRKKIHLINALEQFILMAEQLLDENKNGRTYKRRESEHLLEESKKLLNLFPNKDRQTKEITDDDHDNFIKMLDEAYKNTQRMKIDLEESADQYERMMEELKIERDKLNKKNNPNK
;
A
#
# COMPACT_ATOMS: atom_id res chain seq x y z
N MET A 1 -23.41 -26.98 22.29
CA MET A 1 -22.88 -25.76 21.66
C MET A 1 -21.39 -25.95 21.47
N GLY A 2 -20.95 -26.07 20.22
CA GLY A 2 -19.55 -26.34 19.90
C GLY A 2 -18.66 -25.18 20.28
N ILE A 3 -17.74 -25.42 21.21
CA ILE A 3 -16.60 -24.53 21.45
C ILE A 3 -15.67 -24.76 20.25
N HIS A 4 -15.82 -23.95 19.19
CA HIS A 4 -14.77 -23.86 18.19
C HIS A 4 -13.53 -23.30 18.92
N PRO A 5 -12.43 -24.05 19.03
CA PRO A 5 -11.19 -23.45 19.44
C PRO A 5 -10.75 -22.64 18.21
N GLU A 6 -11.03 -21.35 18.18
CA GLU A 6 -10.29 -20.46 17.31
C GLU A 6 -8.82 -20.68 17.67
N SER A 7 -8.14 -21.43 16.82
CA SER A 7 -6.73 -21.70 16.97
C SER A 7 -6.03 -20.35 17.00
N LYS A 8 -5.68 -19.88 18.20
CA LYS A 8 -4.88 -18.68 18.41
C LYS A 8 -3.58 -18.92 17.68
N HIS A 9 -3.50 -18.49 16.42
CA HIS A 9 -2.33 -18.70 15.59
C HIS A 9 -1.10 -18.18 16.36
N PRO A 10 -0.18 -19.07 16.78
CA PRO A 10 0.89 -18.69 17.71
C PRO A 10 1.80 -17.60 17.11
N LYS A 11 1.95 -17.63 15.78
CA LYS A 11 2.69 -16.61 15.00
C LYS A 11 2.03 -15.23 15.04
N LYS A 12 0.70 -15.12 14.98
CA LYS A 12 -0.02 -13.84 15.12
C LYS A 12 0.15 -13.29 16.55
N SER A 13 0.07 -14.15 17.57
CA SER A 13 0.26 -13.77 18.98
C SER A 13 1.65 -13.21 19.28
N ILE A 14 2.71 -13.85 18.75
CA ILE A 14 4.10 -13.39 18.94
C ILE A 14 4.32 -12.05 18.24
N ARG A 15 3.85 -11.90 16.99
CA ARG A 15 3.98 -10.64 16.23
C ARG A 15 3.27 -9.49 16.92
N LEU A 16 2.05 -9.71 17.41
CA LEU A 16 1.29 -8.72 18.18
C LEU A 16 2.01 -8.35 19.48
N LYS A 17 2.53 -9.33 20.22
CA LYS A 17 3.30 -9.09 21.45
C LYS A 17 4.56 -8.26 21.18
N TYR A 18 5.27 -8.57 20.09
CA TYR A 18 6.44 -7.80 19.66
C TYR A 18 6.07 -6.36 19.30
N ASN A 19 5.01 -6.16 18.51
CA ASN A 19 4.54 -4.83 18.13
C ASN A 19 4.11 -3.99 19.35
N ARG A 20 3.38 -4.59 20.30
CA ARG A 20 3.02 -3.92 21.56
C ARG A 20 4.25 -3.48 22.34
N LYS A 21 5.23 -4.39 22.52
CA LYS A 21 6.50 -4.05 23.20
C LYS A 21 7.27 -2.95 22.48
N LYS A 22 7.29 -2.98 21.14
CA LYS A 22 7.92 -1.96 20.31
C LYS A 22 7.27 -0.59 20.52
N ILE A 23 5.94 -0.53 20.54
CA ILE A 23 5.18 0.71 20.84
C ILE A 23 5.50 1.23 22.24
N HIS A 24 5.51 0.35 23.25
CA HIS A 24 5.88 0.74 24.62
C HIS A 24 7.29 1.32 24.69
N LEU A 25 8.25 0.73 23.98
CA LEU A 25 9.63 1.21 23.94
C LEU A 25 9.71 2.59 23.28
N ILE A 26 9.01 2.80 22.16
CA ILE A 26 8.94 4.10 21.48
C ILE A 26 8.35 5.16 22.41
N ASN A 27 7.23 4.86 23.08
CA ASN A 27 6.59 5.78 24.03
C ASN A 27 7.52 6.14 25.19
N ALA A 28 8.23 5.15 25.75
CA ALA A 28 9.19 5.40 26.82
C ALA A 28 10.36 6.28 26.37
N LEU A 29 10.84 6.08 25.13
CA LEU A 29 11.91 6.88 24.55
C LEU A 29 11.45 8.33 24.27
N GLU A 30 10.24 8.53 23.78
CA GLU A 30 9.64 9.86 23.60
C GLU A 30 9.48 10.60 24.94
N GLN A 31 8.99 9.92 25.97
CA GLN A 31 8.87 10.49 27.32
C GLN A 31 10.22 10.87 27.90
N PHE A 32 11.23 10.01 27.71
CA PHE A 32 12.60 10.29 28.12
C PHE A 32 13.16 11.54 27.45
N ILE A 33 13.00 11.66 26.12
CA ILE A 33 13.44 12.82 25.34
C ILE A 33 12.76 14.09 25.86
N LEU A 34 11.44 14.06 26.06
CA LEU A 34 10.68 15.20 26.57
C LEU A 34 11.19 15.67 27.93
N MET A 35 11.39 14.74 28.87
CA MET A 35 11.91 15.06 30.20
C MET A 35 13.34 15.58 30.15
N ALA A 36 14.19 14.98 29.33
CA ALA A 36 15.58 15.41 29.17
C ALA A 36 15.67 16.81 28.54
N GLU A 37 14.79 17.14 27.59
CA GLU A 37 14.66 18.50 27.04
C GLU A 37 14.22 19.50 28.10
N GLN A 38 13.20 19.17 28.90
CA GLN A 38 12.73 20.03 30.01
C GLN A 38 13.85 20.29 31.03
N LEU A 39 14.55 19.24 31.46
CA LEU A 39 15.69 19.36 32.39
C LEU A 39 16.86 20.17 31.81
N LEU A 40 17.09 20.08 30.51
CA LEU A 40 18.12 20.87 29.84
C LEU A 40 17.71 22.35 29.69
N ASP A 41 16.41 22.63 29.53
CA ASP A 41 15.85 23.98 29.44
C ASP A 41 15.72 24.67 30.81
N GLU A 42 15.46 23.90 31.89
CA GLU A 42 15.47 24.36 33.29
C GLU A 42 16.85 24.90 33.74
N ASN A 43 17.90 24.70 32.94
CA ASN A 43 19.21 25.36 33.13
C ASN A 43 19.22 26.87 32.84
N LYS A 44 18.09 27.50 32.58
CA LYS A 44 17.97 28.95 32.82
C LYS A 44 18.09 29.33 34.30
N ASN A 45 17.91 28.39 35.24
CA ASN A 45 17.96 28.66 36.69
C ASN A 45 19.02 27.87 37.51
N GLY A 46 19.89 27.05 36.91
CA GLY A 46 20.91 26.32 37.68
C GLY A 46 22.01 25.60 36.87
N ARG A 47 23.10 25.19 37.54
CA ARG A 47 24.19 24.39 36.96
C ARG A 47 23.80 22.91 36.91
N THR A 48 23.51 22.38 35.73
CA THR A 48 23.49 20.91 35.50
C THR A 48 24.89 20.35 35.62
N TYR A 49 25.06 19.39 36.53
CA TYR A 49 26.25 18.55 36.55
C TYR A 49 26.30 17.72 35.25
N LYS A 50 27.43 17.77 34.53
CA LYS A 50 27.68 17.02 33.28
C LYS A 50 26.73 17.31 32.10
N ARG A 51 26.32 18.57 31.93
CA ARG A 51 25.47 19.03 30.82
C ARG A 51 25.81 18.44 29.44
N ARG A 52 27.09 18.40 29.06
CA ARG A 52 27.53 17.84 27.77
C ARG A 52 27.18 16.35 27.61
N GLU A 53 27.30 15.56 28.68
CA GLU A 53 26.94 14.14 28.65
C GLU A 53 25.41 14.00 28.47
N SER A 54 24.63 14.86 29.14
CA SER A 54 23.16 14.89 29.01
C SER A 54 22.70 15.31 27.61
N GLU A 55 23.34 16.33 27.02
CA GLU A 55 23.07 16.78 25.65
C GLU A 55 23.39 15.67 24.64
N HIS A 56 24.54 14.99 24.81
CA HIS A 56 24.91 13.88 23.94
C HIS A 56 23.90 12.72 24.05
N LEU A 57 23.50 12.36 25.26
CA LEU A 57 22.57 11.26 25.50
C LEU A 57 21.17 11.58 24.95
N LEU A 58 20.74 12.84 25.02
CA LEU A 58 19.51 13.31 24.37
C LEU A 58 19.61 13.17 22.84
N GLU A 59 20.73 13.56 22.25
CA GLU A 59 20.93 13.49 20.81
C GLU A 59 20.92 12.04 20.30
N GLU A 60 21.62 11.13 20.97
CA GLU A 60 21.59 9.70 20.65
C GLU A 60 20.19 9.10 20.84
N SER A 61 19.46 9.54 21.85
CA SER A 61 18.06 9.12 22.05
C SER A 61 17.15 9.54 20.90
N LYS A 62 17.33 10.76 20.38
CA LYS A 62 16.60 11.25 19.19
C LYS A 62 16.97 10.47 17.93
N LYS A 63 18.26 10.17 17.73
CA LYS A 63 18.72 9.30 16.63
C LYS A 63 18.08 7.93 16.71
N LEU A 64 18.03 7.34 17.90
CA LEU A 64 17.40 6.05 18.14
C LEU A 64 15.90 6.09 17.84
N LEU A 65 15.19 7.17 18.21
CA LEU A 65 13.77 7.34 17.91
C LEU A 65 13.51 7.35 16.39
N ASN A 66 14.36 8.05 15.62
CA ASN A 66 14.25 8.15 14.16
C ASN A 66 14.49 6.81 13.43
N LEU A 67 15.12 5.83 14.07
CA LEU A 67 15.29 4.49 13.51
C LEU A 67 14.01 3.65 13.57
N PHE A 68 13.05 4.03 14.42
CA PHE A 68 11.77 3.36 14.45
C PHE A 68 10.88 3.86 13.31
N PRO A 69 10.32 2.97 12.46
CA PRO A 69 9.37 3.39 11.43
C PRO A 69 8.19 4.10 12.11
N ASN A 70 7.84 5.30 11.65
CA ASN A 70 6.78 6.15 12.22
C ASN A 70 5.61 5.35 12.80
N LYS A 71 5.18 5.73 14.02
CA LYS A 71 4.00 5.17 14.69
C LYS A 71 2.81 4.98 13.75
N ASP A 72 2.59 5.94 12.87
CA ASP A 72 1.46 5.97 11.93
C ASP A 72 1.54 4.93 10.80
N ARG A 73 2.73 4.37 10.51
CA ARG A 73 2.92 3.41 9.42
C ARG A 73 2.84 1.94 9.84
N GLN A 74 2.90 1.64 11.14
CA GLN A 74 3.00 0.25 11.62
C GLN A 74 1.69 -0.36 12.13
N THR A 75 0.61 0.41 12.24
CA THR A 75 -0.65 -0.04 12.87
C THR A 75 -1.91 0.25 12.08
N LYS A 76 -1.86 0.32 10.74
CA LYS A 76 -3.04 -0.14 10.00
C LYS A 76 -2.99 -1.67 10.01
N GLU A 77 -3.52 -2.25 11.08
CA GLU A 77 -4.00 -3.63 10.98
C GLU A 77 -4.99 -3.63 9.82
N ILE A 78 -4.68 -4.38 8.76
CA ILE A 78 -5.60 -4.59 7.64
C ILE A 78 -6.86 -5.15 8.28
N THR A 79 -7.93 -4.36 8.27
CA THR A 79 -9.22 -4.77 8.82
C THR A 79 -9.90 -5.72 7.84
N ASP A 80 -10.88 -6.48 8.32
CA ASP A 80 -11.70 -7.29 7.42
C ASP A 80 -12.43 -6.39 6.40
N ASP A 81 -12.76 -5.14 6.76
CA ASP A 81 -13.31 -4.13 5.85
C ASP A 81 -12.33 -3.75 4.71
N ASP A 82 -11.03 -3.65 5.00
CA ASP A 82 -10.01 -3.38 3.97
C ASP A 82 -9.91 -4.56 2.98
N HIS A 83 -10.07 -5.79 3.47
CA HIS A 83 -10.07 -7.00 2.65
C HIS A 83 -11.33 -7.07 1.77
N ASP A 84 -12.50 -6.78 2.32
CA ASP A 84 -13.76 -6.76 1.56
C ASP A 84 -13.78 -5.66 0.49
N ASN A 85 -13.22 -4.49 0.80
CA ASN A 85 -13.06 -3.42 -0.18
C ASN A 85 -12.10 -3.83 -1.31
N PHE A 86 -11.01 -4.52 -0.98
CA PHE A 86 -10.07 -5.05 -1.97
C PHE A 86 -10.72 -6.09 -2.89
N ILE A 87 -11.48 -7.03 -2.32
CA ILE A 87 -12.23 -8.05 -3.08
C ILE A 87 -13.24 -7.38 -4.02
N LYS A 88 -13.98 -6.37 -3.57
CA LYS A 88 -14.91 -5.61 -4.42
C LYS A 88 -14.18 -4.90 -5.57
N MET A 89 -13.04 -4.27 -5.28
CA MET A 89 -12.23 -3.61 -6.31
C MET A 89 -11.74 -4.61 -7.37
N LEU A 90 -11.34 -5.80 -6.96
CA LEU A 90 -10.94 -6.87 -7.87
C LEU A 90 -12.10 -7.36 -8.74
N ASP A 91 -13.29 -7.54 -8.16
CA ASP A 91 -14.48 -7.98 -8.92
C ASP A 91 -14.93 -6.92 -9.94
N GLU A 92 -14.87 -5.63 -9.57
CA GLU A 92 -15.12 -4.53 -10.52
C GLU A 92 -14.08 -4.47 -11.63
N ALA A 93 -12.79 -4.60 -11.30
CA ALA A 93 -11.72 -4.64 -12.30
C ALA A 93 -11.88 -5.82 -13.26
N TYR A 94 -12.25 -7.00 -12.74
CA TYR A 94 -12.52 -8.18 -13.55
C TYR A 94 -13.69 -7.95 -14.51
N LYS A 95 -14.82 -7.43 -14.01
CA LYS A 95 -15.99 -7.11 -14.86
C LYS A 95 -15.66 -6.11 -15.95
N ASN A 96 -14.89 -5.07 -15.63
CA ASN A 96 -14.45 -4.08 -16.62
C ASN A 96 -13.55 -4.72 -17.68
N THR A 97 -12.62 -5.59 -17.27
CA THR A 97 -11.74 -6.31 -18.20
C THR A 97 -12.54 -7.23 -19.14
N GLN A 98 -13.57 -7.92 -18.63
CA GLN A 98 -14.43 -8.76 -19.46
C GLN A 98 -15.23 -7.93 -20.48
N ARG A 99 -15.74 -6.76 -20.10
CA ARG A 99 -16.42 -5.84 -21.02
C ARG A 99 -15.49 -5.37 -22.13
N MET A 100 -14.30 -4.89 -21.76
CA MET A 100 -13.29 -4.47 -22.74
C MET A 100 -12.93 -5.60 -23.71
N LYS A 101 -12.85 -6.84 -23.23
CA LYS A 101 -12.59 -8.01 -24.07
C LYS A 101 -13.70 -8.22 -25.11
N ILE A 102 -14.97 -8.14 -24.69
CA ILE A 102 -16.12 -8.27 -25.60
C ILE A 102 -16.10 -7.15 -26.66
N ASP A 103 -15.90 -5.89 -26.23
CA ASP A 103 -15.84 -4.75 -27.15
C ASP A 103 -14.71 -4.90 -28.19
N LEU A 104 -13.57 -5.46 -27.78
CA LEU A 104 -12.44 -5.77 -28.65
C LEU A 104 -12.77 -6.88 -29.67
N GLU A 105 -13.44 -7.95 -29.23
CA GLU A 105 -13.88 -9.04 -30.11
C GLU A 105 -14.90 -8.53 -31.15
N GLU A 106 -15.88 -7.73 -30.73
CA GLU A 106 -16.84 -7.11 -31.65
C GLU A 106 -16.19 -6.15 -32.64
N SER A 107 -15.21 -5.36 -32.19
CA SER A 107 -14.45 -4.45 -33.06
C SER A 107 -13.60 -5.22 -34.08
N ALA A 108 -13.01 -6.35 -33.68
CA ALA A 108 -12.25 -7.21 -34.58
C ALA A 108 -13.16 -7.80 -35.67
N ASP A 109 -14.34 -8.31 -35.30
CA ASP A 109 -15.33 -8.83 -36.26
C ASP A 109 -15.79 -7.75 -37.26
N GLN A 110 -16.03 -6.52 -36.78
CA GLN A 110 -16.38 -5.40 -37.65
C GLN A 110 -15.26 -5.06 -38.64
N TYR A 111 -14.02 -5.05 -38.16
CA TYR A 111 -12.85 -4.80 -39.01
C TYR A 111 -12.68 -5.87 -40.08
N GLU A 112 -12.86 -7.16 -39.74
CA GLU A 112 -12.81 -8.24 -40.71
C GLU A 112 -13.86 -8.08 -41.82
N ARG A 113 -15.10 -7.78 -41.46
CA ARG A 113 -16.18 -7.53 -42.45
C ARG A 113 -15.84 -6.36 -43.38
N MET A 114 -15.37 -5.26 -42.83
CA MET A 114 -14.96 -4.09 -43.62
C MET A 114 -13.82 -4.44 -44.59
N MET A 115 -12.85 -5.25 -44.15
CA MET A 115 -11.76 -5.71 -45.01
C MET A 115 -12.23 -6.64 -46.13
N GLU A 116 -13.23 -7.47 -45.88
CA GLU A 116 -13.87 -8.29 -46.93
C GLU A 116 -14.62 -7.43 -47.95
N GLU A 117 -15.38 -6.43 -47.49
CA GLU A 117 -16.08 -5.49 -48.37
C GLU A 117 -15.11 -4.71 -49.27
N LEU A 118 -14.00 -4.20 -48.70
CA LEU A 118 -12.95 -3.52 -49.47
C LEU A 118 -12.28 -4.43 -50.50
N LYS A 119 -12.07 -5.71 -50.19
CA LYS A 119 -11.56 -6.69 -51.17
C LYS A 119 -12.55 -6.88 -52.32
N ILE A 120 -13.83 -7.07 -52.01
CA ILE A 120 -14.89 -7.21 -53.01
C ILE A 120 -14.97 -5.97 -53.90
N GLU A 121 -14.90 -4.78 -53.31
CA GLU A 121 -14.94 -3.51 -54.05
C GLU A 121 -13.70 -3.31 -54.94
N ARG A 122 -12.51 -3.63 -54.42
CA ARG A 122 -11.27 -3.63 -55.20
C ARG A 122 -11.37 -4.58 -56.40
N ASP A 123 -11.89 -5.78 -56.21
CA ASP A 123 -12.02 -6.78 -57.29
C ASP A 123 -13.05 -6.35 -58.34
N LYS A 124 -14.15 -5.70 -57.92
CA LYS A 124 -15.12 -5.07 -58.84
C LYS A 124 -14.47 -3.95 -59.65
N LEU A 125 -13.66 -3.09 -59.03
CA LEU A 125 -12.94 -2.00 -59.70
C LEU A 125 -11.91 -2.54 -60.70
N ASN A 126 -11.15 -3.59 -60.32
CA ASN A 126 -10.18 -4.23 -61.21
C ASN A 126 -10.86 -4.85 -62.45
N LYS A 127 -12.01 -5.52 -62.27
CA LYS A 127 -12.81 -6.04 -63.40
C LYS A 127 -13.36 -4.93 -64.30
N LYS A 128 -13.73 -3.79 -63.73
CA LYS A 128 -14.23 -2.62 -64.48
C LYS A 128 -13.13 -1.90 -65.25
N ASN A 129 -11.90 -1.88 -64.73
CA ASN A 129 -10.74 -1.21 -65.35
C ASN A 129 -9.99 -2.07 -66.38
N ASN A 130 -10.28 -3.38 -66.48
CA ASN A 130 -9.78 -4.26 -67.54
C ASN A 130 -10.91 -5.14 -68.10
N PRO A 131 -11.82 -4.58 -68.92
CA PRO A 131 -12.94 -5.35 -69.48
C PRO A 131 -12.53 -6.29 -70.63
N ASN A 132 -11.29 -6.22 -71.14
CA ASN A 132 -10.79 -7.05 -72.24
C ASN A 132 -9.36 -7.57 -71.98
N LYS A 133 -9.26 -8.72 -71.33
CA LYS A 133 -8.22 -9.73 -71.57
C LYS A 133 -8.83 -11.11 -71.39
#